data_AF-A0AAV2D0C7-F1
#
_entry.id   AF-A0AAV2D0C7-F1
#
_cell.length_a   1.000
_cell.length_b   1.000
_cell.length_c   1.000
_cell.angle_alpha   90.00
_cell.angle_beta   90.00
_cell.angle_gamma   90.00
#
_symmetry.space_group_name_H-M   'P 1'
#
loop_
_entity.id
_entity.type
_entity.pdbx_description
1 polymer ?
#
loop_
_entity_poly.entity_id
_entity_poly.type
_entity_poly.pdbx_seq_one_letter_code
_entity_poly.pdbx_strand_id
1 'polypeptide(L)'
;MSIQLCRVAVAGDDASASYCSDDKYFKGDHDLKASIKAVLGGLLEKTTASADSDIESKMQHPADNPRVYGAAFCEKSPTEACAHCLRVAKKQLLRGCDHTAGAEFYSELCYLRFEIYNFLN
;
A
#
# COMPACT_ATOMS: atom_id res chain seq x y z
N MET A 1 3.16 -5.71 18.27
CA MET A 1 2.92 -5.85 16.82
C MET A 1 2.78 -7.33 16.54
N SER A 2 1.55 -7.83 16.66
CA SER A 2 1.23 -9.16 16.17
C SER A 2 0.82 -9.02 14.70
N ILE A 3 1.28 -9.96 13.88
CA ILE A 3 1.25 -9.88 12.43
C ILE A 3 0.42 -11.06 11.91
N GLN A 4 -0.87 -10.88 11.65
CA GLN A 4 -1.68 -11.89 10.96
C GLN A 4 -1.48 -11.88 9.43
N LEU A 5 -0.95 -12.97 8.91
CA LEU A 5 -0.86 -13.25 7.48
C LEU A 5 -2.26 -13.40 6.86
N CYS A 6 -2.73 -12.38 6.16
CA CYS A 6 -3.91 -12.52 5.29
C CYS A 6 -3.43 -13.05 3.94
N ARG A 7 -3.29 -14.38 3.83
CA ARG A 7 -2.95 -15.03 2.55
C ARG A 7 -4.10 -14.89 1.57
N VAL A 8 -3.99 -13.93 0.65
CA VAL A 8 -4.79 -13.91 -0.59
C VAL A 8 -3.88 -14.38 -1.72
N ALA A 9 -4.12 -15.59 -2.22
CA ALA A 9 -3.47 -16.07 -3.44
C ALA A 9 -4.14 -15.39 -4.65
N VAL A 10 -3.38 -14.63 -5.45
CA VAL A 10 -3.78 -14.27 -6.80
C VAL A 10 -3.15 -15.26 -7.77
N ALA A 11 -3.94 -15.73 -8.73
CA ALA A 11 -3.58 -16.76 -9.68
C ALA A 11 -2.65 -16.24 -10.79
N GLY A 12 -1.70 -17.08 -11.19
CA GLY A 12 -0.83 -16.93 -12.36
C GLY A 12 0.55 -16.38 -12.00
N ASP A 13 1.57 -17.24 -12.08
CA ASP A 13 3.05 -17.08 -12.09
C ASP A 13 3.78 -15.97 -11.28
N ASP A 14 3.10 -15.00 -10.68
CA ASP A 14 3.66 -13.93 -9.85
C ASP A 14 3.32 -14.18 -8.36
N ALA A 15 4.28 -14.75 -7.62
CA ALA A 15 4.13 -14.94 -6.18
C ALA A 15 4.01 -13.57 -5.48
N SER A 16 2.81 -13.28 -4.95
CA SER A 16 2.54 -12.07 -4.17
C SER A 16 1.95 -12.40 -2.82
N ALA A 17 2.20 -11.52 -1.84
CA ALA A 17 1.70 -11.66 -0.49
C ALA A 17 1.20 -10.32 0.03
N SER A 18 0.10 -10.37 0.78
CA SER A 18 -0.40 -9.24 1.56
C SER A 18 -0.37 -9.55 3.05
N TYR A 19 -0.05 -8.54 3.83
CA TYR A 19 -0.08 -8.55 5.28
C TYR A 19 -1.00 -7.43 5.77
N CYS A 20 -1.82 -7.71 6.78
CA CYS A 20 -2.74 -6.76 7.36
C CYS A 20 -2.47 -6.64 8.86
N SER A 21 -2.42 -5.43 9.40
CA SER A 21 -2.25 -5.22 10.83
C SER A 21 -3.39 -5.86 11.64
N ASP A 22 -3.03 -6.46 12.77
CA ASP A 22 -3.97 -6.96 13.77
C ASP A 22 -4.74 -5.81 14.42
N ASP A 23 -4.09 -4.66 14.53
CA ASP A 23 -4.70 -3.45 15.06
C ASP A 23 -5.81 -3.00 14.10
N LYS A 24 -7.02 -2.89 14.65
CA LYS A 24 -8.20 -2.36 13.95
C LYS A 24 -8.45 -0.93 14.38
N TYR A 25 -9.03 -0.14 13.49
CA TYR A 25 -9.55 1.18 13.84
C TYR A 25 -11.07 1.10 14.06
N PHE A 26 -11.57 1.83 15.08
CA PHE A 26 -12.99 1.87 15.39
C PHE A 26 -13.77 2.71 14.39
N LYS A 27 -14.99 2.25 14.08
CA LYS A 27 -15.99 2.94 13.25
C LYS A 27 -16.39 4.25 13.94
N GLY A 28 -15.82 5.36 13.49
CA GLY A 28 -15.94 6.68 14.10
C GLY A 28 -14.83 7.64 13.68
N ASP A 29 -13.73 7.13 13.12
CA ASP A 29 -12.73 7.94 12.44
C ASP A 29 -13.28 8.36 11.07
N HIS A 30 -13.86 9.55 11.02
CA HIS A 30 -14.34 10.14 9.78
C HIS A 30 -13.13 10.23 8.82
N ASP A 31 -13.26 9.61 7.66
CA ASP A 31 -12.34 9.72 6.52
C ASP A 31 -11.05 8.88 6.50
N LEU A 32 -10.74 8.02 7.49
CA LEU A 32 -9.50 7.21 7.44
C LEU A 32 -9.38 6.35 6.16
N LYS A 33 -10.48 5.71 5.73
CA LYS A 33 -10.51 4.96 4.46
C LYS A 33 -10.28 5.86 3.25
N ALA A 34 -10.72 7.12 3.30
CA ALA A 34 -10.46 8.10 2.25
C ALA A 34 -8.99 8.53 2.25
N SER A 35 -8.41 8.79 3.43
CA SER A 35 -6.98 9.09 3.59
C SER A 35 -6.09 7.94 3.10
N ILE A 36 -6.43 6.68 3.41
CA ILE A 36 -5.73 5.50 2.87
C ILE A 36 -5.84 5.48 1.33
N LYS A 37 -7.04 5.66 0.77
CA LYS A 37 -7.23 5.70 -0.69
C LYS A 37 -6.42 6.82 -1.35
N ALA A 38 -6.36 7.99 -0.73
CA ALA A 38 -5.62 9.15 -1.22
C ALA A 38 -4.11 8.90 -1.19
N VAL A 39 -3.56 8.41 -0.07
CA VAL A 39 -2.14 8.07 0.05
C VAL A 39 -1.75 6.99 -0.96
N LEU A 40 -2.51 5.87 -1.02
CA LEU A 40 -2.21 4.82 -1.99
C LEU A 40 -2.37 5.31 -3.44
N GLY A 41 -3.33 6.19 -3.73
CA GLY A 41 -3.48 6.80 -5.05
C GLY A 41 -2.30 7.68 -5.45
N GLY A 42 -1.92 8.62 -4.58
CA GLY A 42 -0.80 9.52 -4.85
C GLY A 42 0.55 8.81 -4.91
N LEU A 43 0.71 7.70 -4.17
CA LEU A 43 1.89 6.83 -4.32
C LEU A 43 1.94 6.20 -5.70
N LEU A 44 0.84 5.62 -6.19
CA LEU A 44 0.78 5.07 -7.55
C LEU A 44 1.16 6.14 -8.60
N GLU A 45 0.60 7.34 -8.51
CA GLU A 45 0.93 8.44 -9.42
C GLU A 45 2.42 8.82 -9.35
N LYS A 46 2.97 9.03 -8.14
CA LYS A 46 4.37 9.40 -7.96
C LYS A 46 5.35 8.32 -8.43
N THR A 47 5.09 7.05 -8.08
CA THR A 47 5.99 5.94 -8.40
C THR A 47 5.98 5.62 -9.89
N THR A 48 4.81 5.71 -10.55
CA THR A 48 4.68 5.39 -11.99
C THR A 48 5.00 6.56 -12.91
N ALA A 49 5.07 7.80 -12.40
CA ALA A 49 5.48 8.97 -13.19
C ALA A 49 7.00 9.00 -13.46
N SER A 50 7.79 8.19 -12.75
CA SER A 50 9.22 8.07 -13.01
C SER A 50 9.49 7.11 -14.18
N ALA A 51 10.49 7.45 -14.99
CA ALA A 51 11.04 6.54 -15.99
C ALA A 51 11.96 5.48 -15.38
N ASP A 52 12.37 5.66 -14.11
CA ASP A 52 13.25 4.73 -13.41
C ASP A 52 12.45 3.57 -12.82
N SER A 53 12.89 2.35 -13.14
CA SER A 53 12.29 1.09 -12.64
C SER A 53 12.61 0.78 -11.18
N ASP A 54 13.56 1.51 -10.58
CA ASP A 54 14.03 1.35 -9.20
C ASP A 54 13.74 2.62 -8.39
N ILE A 55 12.45 2.96 -8.27
CA ILE A 55 12.02 4.14 -7.54
C ILE A 55 11.26 3.79 -6.26
N GLU A 56 11.67 4.44 -5.17
CA GLU A 56 10.93 4.48 -3.91
C GLU A 56 10.19 5.81 -3.80
N SER A 57 8.89 5.75 -3.52
CA SER A 57 8.06 6.92 -3.24
C SER A 57 7.50 6.84 -1.84
N LYS A 58 7.55 7.97 -1.12
CA LYS A 58 6.96 8.13 0.21
C LYS A 58 5.86 9.20 0.16
N MET A 59 4.79 8.99 0.93
CA MET A 59 3.69 9.94 1.03
C MET A 59 3.06 9.92 2.42
N GLN A 60 2.60 11.08 2.87
CA GLN A 60 1.76 11.19 4.04
C GLN A 60 0.50 11.99 3.70
N HIS A 61 -0.63 11.64 4.32
CA HIS A 61 -1.85 12.44 4.25
C HIS A 61 -1.69 13.71 5.11
N PRO A 62 -2.32 14.85 4.74
CA PRO A 62 -2.32 16.07 5.53
C PRO A 62 -2.75 15.89 7.00
N ALA A 63 -2.21 16.75 7.86
CA ALA A 63 -2.28 16.67 9.32
C ALA A 63 -3.65 16.96 9.95
N ASP A 64 -4.56 17.56 9.18
CA ASP A 64 -5.94 17.92 9.54
C ASP A 64 -6.94 16.76 9.33
N ASN A 65 -6.47 15.66 8.75
CA ASN A 65 -7.21 14.44 8.50
C ASN A 65 -6.51 13.26 9.19
N PRO A 66 -7.13 12.07 9.27
CA PRO A 66 -6.46 10.90 9.84
C PRO A 66 -5.10 10.70 9.18
N ARG A 67 -4.05 10.74 10.01
CA ARG A 67 -2.67 10.63 9.53
C ARG A 67 -2.43 9.22 9.00
N VAL A 68 -2.17 9.15 7.71
CA VAL A 68 -1.77 7.91 7.02
C VAL A 68 -0.43 8.16 6.37
N TYR A 69 0.48 7.23 6.57
CA TYR A 69 1.80 7.19 5.97
C TYR A 69 1.83 6.04 4.99
N GLY A 70 2.51 6.20 3.88
CA GLY A 70 2.67 5.12 2.92
C GLY A 70 3.94 5.23 2.11
N ALA A 71 4.37 4.07 1.63
CA ALA A 71 5.52 3.90 0.78
C ALA A 71 5.18 2.94 -0.37
N ALA A 72 5.76 3.20 -1.54
CA ALA A 72 5.65 2.35 -2.71
C ALA A 72 7.03 2.22 -3.35
N PHE A 73 7.32 1.04 -3.89
CA PHE A 73 8.59 0.75 -4.53
C PHE A 73 8.35 -0.13 -5.77
N CYS A 74 9.04 0.21 -6.87
CA CYS A 74 9.19 -0.67 -8.03
C CYS A 74 10.58 -1.31 -7.95
N GLU A 75 10.66 -2.63 -8.17
CA GLU A 75 11.96 -3.29 -8.34
C GLU A 75 12.11 -3.76 -9.77
N LYS A 76 13.13 -3.28 -10.49
CA LYS A 76 13.66 -3.86 -11.74
C LYS A 76 12.61 -4.24 -12.80
N SER A 77 11.47 -3.56 -12.81
CA SER A 77 10.33 -3.86 -13.68
C SER A 77 10.08 -2.69 -14.62
N PRO A 78 9.72 -2.92 -15.90
CA PRO A 78 9.19 -1.88 -16.77
C PRO A 78 8.07 -1.11 -16.09
N THR A 79 7.99 0.20 -16.34
CA THR A 79 7.05 1.12 -15.68
C THR A 79 5.60 0.62 -15.77
N GLU A 80 5.21 0.00 -16.89
CA GLU A 80 3.85 -0.53 -17.08
C GLU A 80 3.55 -1.74 -16.19
N ALA A 81 4.50 -2.68 -16.08
CA ALA A 81 4.36 -3.87 -15.22
C ALA A 81 4.36 -3.47 -13.74
N CYS A 82 5.21 -2.52 -13.34
CA CYS A 82 5.14 -1.99 -11.98
C CYS A 82 3.82 -1.24 -11.73
N ALA A 83 3.35 -0.41 -12.66
CA ALA A 83 2.07 0.28 -12.54
C ALA A 83 0.89 -0.69 -12.43
N HIS A 84 0.95 -1.82 -13.14
CA HIS A 84 -0.02 -2.90 -12.99
C HIS A 84 0.05 -3.53 -11.60
N CYS A 85 1.25 -3.89 -11.15
CA CYS A 85 1.47 -4.46 -9.82
C CYS A 85 0.93 -3.54 -8.72
N LEU A 86 1.26 -2.24 -8.74
CA LEU A 86 0.81 -1.28 -7.74
C LEU A 86 -0.73 -1.11 -7.75
N ARG A 87 -1.39 -1.20 -8.92
CA ARG A 87 -2.86 -1.22 -9.02
C ARG A 87 -3.46 -2.48 -8.38
N VAL A 88 -2.86 -3.64 -8.60
CA VAL A 88 -3.25 -4.90 -7.96
C VAL A 88 -3.06 -4.82 -6.46
N ALA A 89 -1.88 -4.39 -6.00
CA ALA A 89 -1.54 -4.20 -4.60
C ALA A 89 -2.55 -3.30 -3.89
N LYS A 90 -2.82 -2.11 -4.45
CA LYS A 90 -3.82 -1.17 -3.91
C LYS A 90 -5.19 -1.81 -3.77
N LYS A 91 -5.64 -2.57 -4.79
CA LYS A 91 -6.94 -3.27 -4.74
C LYS A 91 -6.95 -4.36 -3.66
N GLN A 92 -5.85 -5.10 -3.51
CA GLN A 92 -5.72 -6.14 -2.48
C GLN A 92 -5.73 -5.53 -1.09
N LEU A 93 -4.92 -4.50 -0.82
CA LEU A 93 -4.88 -3.86 0.50
C LEU A 93 -6.25 -3.25 0.89
N LEU A 94 -6.93 -2.57 -0.04
CA LEU A 94 -8.23 -1.95 0.23
C LEU A 94 -9.39 -2.94 0.42
N ARG A 95 -9.27 -4.19 -0.06
CA ARG A 95 -10.33 -5.21 0.03
C ARG A 95 -10.01 -6.31 1.04
N GLY A 96 -8.78 -6.81 1.03
CA GLY A 96 -8.30 -7.89 1.88
C GLY A 96 -7.92 -7.42 3.29
N CYS A 97 -7.47 -6.17 3.44
CA CYS A 97 -7.12 -5.57 4.73
C CYS A 97 -8.12 -4.49 5.17
N ASP A 98 -9.42 -4.71 4.92
CA ASP A 98 -10.42 -3.73 5.33
C ASP A 98 -10.42 -3.59 6.87
N HIS A 99 -10.57 -2.34 7.33
CA HIS A 99 -10.58 -1.97 8.76
C HIS A 99 -9.28 -2.22 9.53
N THR A 100 -8.12 -2.35 8.87
CA THR A 100 -6.81 -2.51 9.54
C THR A 100 -6.05 -1.19 9.65
N ALA A 101 -5.37 -0.97 10.78
CA ALA A 101 -4.53 0.21 11.03
C ALA A 101 -3.31 0.33 10.10
N GLY A 102 -2.98 -0.76 9.41
CA GLY A 102 -1.89 -0.84 8.46
C GLY A 102 -2.03 -2.04 7.58
N ALA A 103 -1.38 -1.99 6.43
CA ALA A 103 -1.26 -3.13 5.54
C ALA A 103 -0.10 -2.97 4.57
N GLU A 104 0.37 -4.11 4.08
CA GLU A 104 1.59 -4.21 3.29
C GLU A 104 1.43 -5.27 2.21
N PHE A 105 1.94 -5.01 1.02
CA PHE A 105 1.91 -5.90 -0.13
C PHE A 105 3.32 -6.04 -0.69
N TYR A 106 3.71 -7.27 -0.99
CA TYR A 106 4.99 -7.62 -1.60
C TYR A 106 4.79 -8.55 -2.80
N SER A 107 5.60 -8.33 -3.82
CA SER A 107 5.77 -9.19 -4.98
C SER A 107 7.17 -8.94 -5.58
N GLU A 108 7.55 -9.71 -6.60
CA GLU A 108 8.80 -9.47 -7.33
C GLU A 108 8.80 -8.15 -8.12
N LEU A 109 7.62 -7.58 -8.42
CA LEU A 109 7.49 -6.39 -9.27
C LEU A 109 7.34 -5.09 -8.47
N CYS A 110 6.67 -5.15 -7.33
CA CYS A 110 6.40 -3.97 -6.53
C CYS A 110 6.14 -4.29 -5.05
N TYR A 111 6.31 -3.23 -4.27
CA TYR A 111 5.96 -3.14 -2.87
C TYR A 111 5.03 -1.96 -2.62
N LEU A 112 4.06 -2.14 -1.71
CA LEU A 112 3.13 -1.08 -1.31
C LEU A 112 2.76 -1.25 0.16
N ARG A 113 2.88 -0.17 0.94
CA ARG A 113 2.55 -0.17 2.36
C ARG A 113 1.79 1.08 2.76
N PHE A 114 0.87 0.92 3.71
CA PHE A 114 0.37 2.03 4.51
C PHE A 114 0.34 1.68 5.99
N GLU A 115 0.48 2.70 6.84
CA GLU A 115 0.35 2.63 8.29
C GLU A 115 -0.28 3.93 8.81
N ILE A 116 -0.95 3.88 9.97
CA ILE A 116 -1.40 5.08 10.70
C ILE A 116 -0.32 5.67 11.63
N TYR A 117 0.86 5.05 11.69
CA TYR A 117 2.03 5.58 12.39
C TYR A 117 3.15 5.90 11.39
N ASN A 118 4.03 6.82 11.76
CA ASN A 118 5.13 7.21 10.88
C ASN A 118 6.22 6.14 10.85
N PHE A 119 6.51 5.60 9.66
CA PHE A 119 7.59 4.64 9.40
C PHE A 119 8.59 5.11 8.33
N LEU A 120 8.50 6.37 7.88
CA LEU A 120 9.19 6.88 6.68
C LEU A 120 10.68 7.23 6.89
N ASN A 121 11.32 6.78 7.97
CA ASN A 121 12.73 7.10 8.29
C ASN A 121 13.72 6.71 7.18
#